data_AF-A0A9E5XYS0-F1
#
_entry.id   AF-A0A9E5XYS0-F1
#
_cell.length_a   1.000
_cell.length_b   1.000
_cell.length_c   1.000
_cell.angle_alpha   90.00
_cell.angle_beta   90.00
_cell.angle_gamma   90.00
#
_symmetry.space_group_name_H-M   'P 1'
#
loop_
_entity.id
_entity.type
_entity.pdbx_description
1 polymer ?
#
loop_
_entity_poly.entity_id
_entity_poly.type
_entity_poly.pdbx_seq_one_letter_code
_entity_poly.pdbx_strand_id
1 'polypeptide(L)'
;MFDRHIFHSYRRPKVSFLLDDTIYSGRLLSYWERGLEILLSPSAHEIKTKNIHNLAFDQNGSGPHVGRLTVASVSQNHEGTCIRAICKDDQSATQLTHALKILRTISSNNGKKLRRDKIPRFSRKSHYSQQAISARLSWAREVSGARLENIEKTILKPETLAGNIENYIGAVQIPIGLAGPLHVRGTYIDDYVPLPIATTEGALVSSITRGALACNLAGGVHCRVIRQQMVRAPVFFCESMMGAVNLEQWIYQHLEEIREKAQSVSSVARLQRVEPVVFGNTLHIRFYYYTGDASGQNMTSACTFVACNWIEEQIKDYPSIGFKWYTIEANMSGDKKANYQNFINGRGVSVTATCFIPGKILKKILRVEPERFVRIWSEAEFSAGLIGMHGSNINFSNVIAGIFTATGQDIACVHESSGGIFKVNQEGDGLVFTAQLPSLVAGTVGGGTSLPVQRECLELMGCYGSGRLFRFAEIVAAACLALDISTGSAIVTNDFVSAHERLGRNRPRNRLSWSEINERFFAQFFKDQNLEILKAEKAPRKTCSGIISSITKESSSVYGLHRYRLEARNQEGRPFDMKVFLKIKASSRELDRIGLKVAKLTGEDRIPGLYE
;
A
#
# COMPACT_ATOMS: atom_id res chain seq x y z
N MET A 1 13.23 -10.45 -34.98
CA MET A 1 12.99 -10.77 -33.56
C MET A 1 11.51 -11.09 -33.44
N PHE A 2 11.14 -12.35 -33.24
CA PHE A 2 9.73 -12.73 -33.01
C PHE A 2 9.48 -12.69 -31.51
N ASP A 3 8.75 -11.69 -31.02
CA ASP A 3 8.41 -11.58 -29.61
C ASP A 3 7.47 -12.72 -29.23
N ARG A 4 7.97 -13.67 -28.43
CA ARG A 4 7.16 -14.70 -27.79
C ARG A 4 6.63 -14.14 -26.47
N HIS A 5 5.32 -14.09 -26.33
CA HIS A 5 4.61 -13.64 -25.13
C HIS A 5 4.21 -14.84 -24.28
N ILE A 6 4.57 -14.84 -23.00
CA ILE A 6 4.31 -15.94 -22.06
C ILE A 6 3.29 -15.49 -21.02
N PHE A 7 2.31 -16.33 -20.71
CA PHE A 7 1.33 -16.08 -19.65
C PHE A 7 1.83 -16.59 -18.30
N HIS A 8 1.61 -15.79 -17.25
CA HIS A 8 1.85 -16.22 -15.87
C HIS A 8 1.01 -17.45 -15.52
N SER A 9 1.58 -18.44 -14.83
CA SER A 9 0.94 -19.74 -14.56
C SER A 9 -0.45 -19.65 -13.94
N TYR A 10 -0.66 -18.68 -13.05
CA TYR A 10 -1.95 -18.43 -12.39
C TYR A 10 -2.98 -17.63 -13.22
N ARG A 11 -2.60 -17.05 -14.37
CA ARG A 11 -3.47 -16.20 -15.22
C ARG A 11 -3.43 -16.60 -16.69
N ARG A 12 -3.42 -17.90 -16.98
CA ARG A 12 -3.45 -18.42 -18.35
C ARG A 12 -4.89 -18.43 -18.89
N PRO A 13 -5.17 -17.84 -20.07
CA PRO A 13 -6.47 -17.91 -20.72
C PRO A 13 -6.91 -19.35 -20.93
N LYS A 14 -8.18 -19.64 -20.65
CA LYS A 14 -8.78 -20.93 -21.01
C LYS A 14 -9.05 -20.96 -22.50
N VAL A 15 -8.74 -22.10 -23.11
CA VAL A 15 -9.01 -22.36 -24.52
C VAL A 15 -9.73 -23.67 -24.69
N SER A 16 -10.57 -23.75 -25.72
CA SER A 16 -11.18 -24.98 -26.20
C SER A 16 -11.00 -25.09 -27.70
N PHE A 17 -10.75 -26.29 -28.20
CA PHE A 17 -10.45 -26.52 -29.62
C PHE A 17 -10.75 -27.96 -30.02
N LEU A 18 -10.85 -28.20 -31.32
CA LEU A 18 -11.06 -29.51 -31.91
C LEU A 18 -9.72 -30.09 -32.39
N LEU A 19 -9.49 -31.36 -32.06
CA LEU A 19 -8.47 -32.23 -32.64
C LEU A 19 -9.20 -33.47 -33.16
N ASP A 20 -9.25 -33.68 -34.48
CA ASP A 20 -9.93 -34.80 -35.17
C ASP A 20 -11.30 -35.11 -34.56
N ASP A 21 -12.20 -34.12 -34.62
CA ASP A 21 -13.59 -34.16 -34.13
C ASP A 21 -13.78 -34.39 -32.61
N THR A 22 -12.69 -34.40 -31.84
CA THR A 22 -12.71 -34.45 -30.38
C THR A 22 -12.45 -33.07 -29.79
N ILE A 23 -13.29 -32.64 -28.83
CA ILE A 23 -13.14 -31.36 -28.13
C ILE A 23 -12.11 -31.51 -27.01
N TYR A 24 -11.07 -30.69 -27.06
CA TYR A 24 -10.08 -30.53 -25.99
C TYR A 24 -10.25 -29.18 -25.31
N SER A 25 -9.89 -29.14 -24.03
CA SER A 25 -9.77 -27.91 -23.26
C SER A 25 -8.34 -27.76 -22.73
N GLY A 26 -7.92 -26.53 -22.51
CA GLY A 26 -6.58 -26.26 -22.01
C GLY A 26 -6.38 -24.81 -21.58
N ARG A 27 -5.12 -24.48 -21.31
CA ARG A 27 -4.67 -23.15 -20.91
C ARG A 27 -3.53 -22.69 -21.80
N LEU A 28 -3.63 -21.46 -22.30
CA LEU A 28 -2.62 -20.87 -23.17
C LEU A 28 -1.35 -20.53 -22.35
N LEU A 29 -0.23 -21.16 -22.69
CA LEU A 29 1.08 -20.95 -22.06
C LEU A 29 1.79 -19.74 -22.66
N SER A 30 1.88 -19.69 -23.99
CA SER A 30 2.59 -18.64 -24.71
C SER A 30 2.06 -18.49 -26.13
N TYR A 31 2.44 -17.41 -26.81
CA TYR A 31 2.15 -17.19 -28.23
C TYR A 31 3.13 -16.22 -28.88
N TRP A 32 3.15 -16.23 -30.20
CA TRP A 32 3.91 -15.32 -31.07
C TRP A 32 3.11 -15.10 -32.35
N GLU A 33 3.63 -14.29 -33.27
CA GLU A 33 2.95 -13.87 -34.51
C GLU A 33 2.30 -15.02 -35.30
N ARG A 34 2.95 -16.20 -35.34
CA ARG A 34 2.49 -17.36 -36.11
C ARG A 34 2.29 -18.62 -35.27
N GLY A 35 2.04 -18.51 -33.97
CA GLY A 35 1.77 -19.70 -33.19
C GLY A 35 1.56 -19.49 -31.70
N LEU A 36 1.31 -20.59 -31.02
CA LEU A 36 0.94 -20.63 -29.61
C LEU A 36 1.30 -21.95 -28.95
N GLU A 37 1.26 -21.95 -27.63
CA GLU A 37 1.41 -23.15 -26.81
C GLU A 37 0.24 -23.31 -25.84
N ILE A 38 -0.28 -24.52 -25.74
CA ILE A 38 -1.43 -24.86 -24.91
C ILE A 38 -1.06 -26.00 -23.96
N LEU A 39 -1.29 -25.82 -22.67
CA LEU A 39 -1.30 -26.89 -21.68
C LEU A 39 -2.70 -27.53 -21.67
N LEU A 40 -2.78 -28.83 -21.95
CA LEU A 40 -4.06 -29.55 -21.99
C LEU A 40 -4.67 -29.78 -20.60
N SER A 41 -5.99 -29.96 -20.57
CA SER A 41 -6.74 -30.38 -19.39
C SER A 41 -7.94 -31.24 -19.82
N PRO A 42 -7.98 -32.55 -19.50
CA PRO A 42 -6.94 -33.34 -18.83
C PRO A 42 -5.70 -33.57 -19.72
N SER A 43 -4.56 -33.93 -19.11
CA SER A 43 -3.35 -34.33 -19.83
C SER A 43 -3.61 -35.57 -20.69
N ALA A 44 -3.06 -35.59 -21.90
CA ALA A 44 -3.17 -36.69 -22.85
C ALA A 44 -1.80 -37.31 -23.14
N HIS A 45 -1.69 -38.64 -23.10
CA HIS A 45 -0.41 -39.34 -23.31
C HIS A 45 0.01 -39.44 -24.77
N GLU A 46 -0.93 -39.36 -25.72
CA GLU A 46 -0.62 -39.45 -27.15
C GLU A 46 -1.56 -38.55 -27.97
N ILE A 47 -0.99 -37.67 -28.79
CA ILE A 47 -1.72 -36.86 -29.77
C ILE A 47 -1.16 -37.23 -31.14
N LYS A 48 -1.89 -38.06 -31.89
CA LYS A 48 -1.45 -38.58 -33.20
C LYS A 48 -1.68 -37.61 -34.36
N THR A 49 -2.35 -36.50 -34.09
CA THR A 49 -3.00 -35.67 -35.09
C THR A 49 -2.24 -34.35 -35.27
N LYS A 50 -2.25 -33.82 -36.50
CA LYS A 50 -1.43 -32.65 -36.86
C LYS A 50 -2.20 -31.34 -36.91
N ASN A 51 -3.52 -31.33 -36.76
CA ASN A 51 -4.33 -30.12 -36.97
C ASN A 51 -5.25 -29.82 -35.79
N ILE A 52 -5.22 -28.57 -35.33
CA ILE A 52 -6.16 -27.97 -34.41
C ILE A 52 -7.17 -27.16 -35.23
N HIS A 53 -8.46 -27.41 -34.98
CA HIS A 53 -9.58 -26.70 -35.60
C HIS A 53 -10.36 -25.90 -34.55
N ASN A 54 -10.96 -24.78 -34.96
CA ASN A 54 -11.88 -24.00 -34.14
C ASN A 54 -11.34 -23.65 -32.74
N LEU A 55 -10.10 -23.14 -32.66
CA LEU A 55 -9.57 -22.66 -31.39
C LEU A 55 -10.38 -21.46 -30.91
N ALA A 56 -11.06 -21.63 -29.79
CA ALA A 56 -11.84 -20.61 -29.11
C ALA A 56 -11.18 -20.22 -27.78
N PHE A 57 -11.22 -18.93 -27.48
CA PHE A 57 -10.80 -18.39 -26.20
C PHE A 57 -12.06 -18.05 -25.40
N ASP A 58 -12.19 -18.60 -24.19
CA ASP A 58 -13.34 -18.50 -23.25
C ASP A 58 -14.48 -19.55 -23.38
N GLN A 59 -15.16 -19.82 -22.25
CA GLN A 59 -16.00 -21.02 -22.02
C GLN A 59 -17.44 -20.96 -22.58
N ASN A 60 -17.84 -19.92 -23.30
CA ASN A 60 -19.21 -19.76 -23.79
C ASN A 60 -19.36 -19.76 -25.33
N GLY A 61 -18.31 -20.14 -26.08
CA GLY A 61 -18.39 -20.32 -27.53
C GLY A 61 -18.61 -19.03 -28.35
N SER A 62 -18.61 -17.86 -27.70
CA SER A 62 -18.82 -16.53 -28.30
C SER A 62 -17.53 -15.72 -28.44
N GLY A 63 -16.38 -16.31 -28.12
CA GLY A 63 -15.06 -15.69 -28.28
C GLY A 63 -14.53 -15.76 -29.72
N PRO A 64 -13.51 -14.98 -30.07
CA PRO A 64 -12.91 -15.02 -31.40
C PRO A 64 -12.31 -16.40 -31.71
N HIS A 65 -12.55 -16.89 -32.92
CA HIS A 65 -12.11 -18.21 -33.38
C HIS A 65 -10.90 -18.13 -34.31
N VAL A 66 -9.99 -19.10 -34.18
CA VAL A 66 -8.90 -19.33 -35.14
C VAL A 66 -9.18 -20.64 -35.89
N GLY A 67 -9.25 -20.56 -37.21
CA GLY A 67 -9.80 -21.61 -38.06
C GLY A 67 -8.94 -22.88 -38.12
N ARG A 68 -7.64 -22.76 -38.36
CA ARG A 68 -6.73 -23.91 -38.46
C ARG A 68 -5.33 -23.60 -37.96
N LEU A 69 -4.84 -24.43 -37.05
CA LEU A 69 -3.44 -24.42 -36.59
C LEU A 69 -2.84 -25.81 -36.81
N THR A 70 -1.55 -25.90 -37.14
CA THR A 70 -0.84 -27.18 -37.20
C THR A 70 -0.09 -27.42 -35.91
N VAL A 71 -0.25 -28.60 -35.31
CA VAL A 71 0.58 -29.06 -34.20
C VAL A 71 2.01 -29.25 -34.70
N ALA A 72 2.92 -28.40 -34.23
CA ALA A 72 4.34 -28.44 -34.56
C ALA A 72 5.09 -29.44 -33.66
N SER A 73 4.75 -29.49 -32.37
CA SER A 73 5.33 -30.43 -31.42
C SER A 73 4.40 -30.66 -30.23
N VAL A 74 4.50 -31.84 -29.62
CA VAL A 74 3.84 -32.17 -28.36
C VAL A 74 4.93 -32.55 -27.38
N SER A 75 4.91 -31.98 -26.18
CA SER A 75 5.87 -32.27 -25.12
C SER A 75 5.17 -32.54 -23.80
N GLN A 76 5.83 -33.26 -22.91
CA GLN A 76 5.39 -33.42 -21.52
C GLN A 76 6.21 -32.48 -20.63
N ASN A 77 5.55 -31.75 -19.74
CA ASN A 77 6.21 -31.01 -18.68
C ASN A 77 5.61 -31.42 -17.32
N HIS A 78 6.12 -30.82 -16.24
CA HIS A 78 5.67 -31.10 -14.87
C HIS A 78 4.19 -30.75 -14.61
N GLU A 79 3.55 -29.94 -15.47
CA GLU A 79 2.13 -29.57 -15.37
C GLU A 79 1.24 -30.44 -16.28
N GLY A 80 1.81 -31.18 -17.25
CA GLY A 80 1.08 -32.04 -18.17
C GLY A 80 1.49 -31.91 -19.64
N THR A 81 0.58 -32.26 -20.54
CA THR A 81 0.81 -32.27 -21.99
C THR A 81 0.75 -30.85 -22.56
N CYS A 82 1.84 -30.42 -23.19
CA CYS A 82 1.96 -29.15 -23.89
C CYS A 82 1.90 -29.35 -25.41
N ILE A 83 1.03 -28.61 -26.08
CA ILE A 83 0.93 -28.57 -27.54
C ILE A 83 1.50 -27.25 -28.03
N ARG A 84 2.50 -27.31 -28.90
CA ARG A 84 2.96 -26.17 -29.69
C ARG A 84 2.25 -26.19 -31.05
N ALA A 85 1.50 -25.14 -31.35
CA ALA A 85 0.72 -25.01 -32.58
C ALA A 85 1.18 -23.79 -33.40
N ILE A 86 1.18 -23.91 -34.73
CA ILE A 86 1.64 -22.87 -35.68
C ILE A 86 0.60 -22.58 -36.77
N CYS A 87 0.57 -21.33 -37.23
CA CYS A 87 -0.20 -20.90 -38.40
C CYS A 87 0.65 -21.08 -39.67
N LYS A 88 0.22 -21.94 -40.61
CA LYS A 88 0.91 -22.14 -41.89
C LYS A 88 0.53 -21.11 -42.95
N ASP A 89 -0.68 -20.59 -42.90
CA ASP A 89 -1.20 -19.56 -43.79
C ASP A 89 -1.36 -18.22 -43.06
N ASP A 90 -1.38 -17.13 -43.84
CA ASP A 90 -1.44 -15.78 -43.30
C ASP A 90 -2.85 -15.39 -42.80
N GLN A 91 -3.89 -16.07 -43.29
CA GLN A 91 -5.25 -15.89 -42.81
C GLN A 91 -5.37 -16.35 -41.34
N SER A 92 -4.85 -17.53 -41.02
CA SER A 92 -4.82 -18.09 -39.67
C SER A 92 -3.93 -17.27 -38.73
N ALA A 93 -2.80 -16.74 -39.22
CA ALA A 93 -1.94 -15.85 -38.44
C ALA A 93 -2.65 -14.52 -38.10
N THR A 94 -3.40 -13.97 -39.07
CA THR A 94 -4.22 -12.77 -38.87
C THR A 94 -5.35 -13.01 -37.87
N GLN A 95 -6.06 -14.15 -37.99
CA GLN A 95 -7.09 -14.57 -37.04
C GLN A 95 -6.55 -14.74 -35.63
N LEU A 96 -5.41 -15.41 -35.49
CA LEU A 96 -4.74 -15.60 -34.20
C LEU A 96 -4.37 -14.26 -33.57
N THR A 97 -3.74 -13.37 -34.34
CA THR A 97 -3.37 -12.02 -33.88
C THR A 97 -4.60 -11.21 -33.46
N HIS A 98 -5.69 -11.30 -34.21
CA HIS A 98 -6.95 -10.62 -33.88
C HIS A 98 -7.58 -11.17 -32.60
N ALA A 99 -7.66 -12.50 -32.46
CA ALA A 99 -8.22 -13.16 -31.29
C ALA A 99 -7.44 -12.83 -30.01
N LEU A 100 -6.11 -12.83 -30.08
CA LEU A 100 -5.23 -12.46 -28.97
C LEU A 100 -5.28 -10.96 -28.65
N LYS A 101 -5.49 -10.11 -29.65
CA LYS A 101 -5.71 -8.67 -29.45
C LYS A 101 -7.02 -8.42 -28.69
N ILE A 102 -8.09 -9.15 -29.02
CA ILE A 102 -9.36 -9.10 -28.28
C ILE A 102 -9.15 -9.56 -26.83
N LEU A 103 -8.45 -10.68 -26.62
CA LEU A 103 -8.12 -11.15 -25.26
C LEU A 103 -7.33 -10.15 -24.43
N ARG A 104 -6.42 -9.39 -25.06
CA ARG A 104 -5.66 -8.30 -24.41
C ARG A 104 -6.53 -7.07 -24.14
N THR A 105 -7.56 -6.85 -24.95
CA THR A 105 -8.40 -5.66 -24.88
C THR A 105 -9.66 -5.99 -24.09
N ILE A 106 -9.57 -5.94 -22.76
CA ILE A 106 -10.77 -5.90 -21.92
C ILE A 106 -11.57 -4.65 -22.34
N SER A 107 -12.72 -4.88 -22.98
CA SER A 107 -13.82 -3.96 -23.26
C SER A 107 -13.45 -2.49 -23.56
N SER A 108 -13.23 -2.18 -24.84
CA SER A 108 -13.24 -0.80 -25.34
C SER A 108 -14.41 -0.65 -26.31
N ASN A 109 -15.62 -0.45 -25.78
CA ASN A 109 -16.77 -0.05 -26.58
C ASN A 109 -16.70 1.44 -26.93
N ASN A 110 -17.15 1.74 -28.15
CA ASN A 110 -17.52 3.04 -28.74
C ASN A 110 -16.40 3.89 -29.39
N GLY A 111 -16.32 3.80 -30.73
CA GLY A 111 -16.97 4.79 -31.58
C GLY A 111 -16.51 6.26 -31.51
N LYS A 112 -15.21 6.54 -31.48
CA LYS A 112 -14.57 7.75 -32.04
C LYS A 112 -13.04 7.53 -32.05
N LYS A 113 -12.33 8.04 -33.06
CA LYS A 113 -10.85 8.00 -33.14
C LYS A 113 -10.25 8.94 -32.07
N LEU A 114 -10.34 8.58 -30.80
CA LEU A 114 -9.67 9.34 -29.75
C LEU A 114 -8.16 9.08 -29.80
N ARG A 115 -7.36 10.15 -29.71
CA ARG A 115 -5.92 10.06 -29.50
C ARG A 115 -5.61 9.56 -28.09
N ARG A 116 -5.60 8.24 -27.92
CA ARG A 116 -5.17 7.57 -26.67
C ARG A 116 -3.69 7.77 -26.38
N ASP A 117 -2.92 8.23 -27.36
CA ASP A 117 -1.47 8.43 -27.28
C ASP A 117 -1.08 9.72 -26.55
N LYS A 118 -2.01 10.66 -26.31
CA LYS A 118 -1.66 11.99 -25.75
C LYS A 118 -2.70 12.52 -24.78
N ILE A 119 -2.23 12.89 -23.59
CA ILE A 119 -2.99 13.67 -22.60
C ILE A 119 -3.17 15.11 -23.12
N PRO A 120 -4.34 15.75 -22.92
CA PRO A 120 -4.56 17.16 -23.25
C PRO A 120 -3.51 18.09 -22.62
N ARG A 121 -2.90 18.95 -23.44
CA ARG A 121 -1.85 19.90 -23.03
C ARG A 121 -2.38 21.33 -23.00
N PHE A 122 -1.93 22.08 -22.01
CA PHE A 122 -2.29 23.48 -21.80
C PHE A 122 -1.01 24.30 -21.56
N SER A 123 -1.10 25.60 -21.80
CA SER A 123 0.01 26.51 -21.50
C SER A 123 0.29 26.54 -19.99
N ARG A 124 1.51 26.92 -19.59
CA ARG A 124 1.87 27.05 -18.16
C ARG A 124 0.90 27.95 -17.38
N LYS A 125 0.39 29.02 -18.01
CA LYS A 125 -0.57 29.96 -17.41
C LYS A 125 -1.96 29.35 -17.20
N SER A 126 -2.39 28.42 -18.06
CA SER A 126 -3.73 27.80 -18.01
C SER A 126 -3.73 26.36 -17.50
N HIS A 127 -2.57 25.83 -17.08
CA HIS A 127 -2.39 24.42 -16.71
C HIS A 127 -3.25 23.96 -15.53
N TYR A 128 -3.63 24.87 -14.64
CA TYR A 128 -4.50 24.61 -13.49
C TYR A 128 -5.90 25.21 -13.64
N SER A 129 -6.25 25.70 -14.85
CA SER A 129 -7.61 26.19 -15.12
C SER A 129 -8.63 25.06 -15.07
N GLN A 130 -9.89 25.41 -14.77
CA GLN A 130 -10.99 24.46 -14.79
C GLN A 130 -11.14 23.79 -16.15
N GLN A 131 -10.87 24.52 -17.25
CA GLN A 131 -10.89 23.97 -18.60
C GLN A 131 -9.83 22.87 -18.77
N ALA A 132 -8.61 23.08 -18.26
CA ALA A 132 -7.53 22.11 -18.35
C ALA A 132 -7.85 20.82 -17.57
N ILE A 133 -8.38 20.97 -16.35
CA ILE A 133 -8.77 19.86 -15.48
C ILE A 133 -9.91 19.06 -16.11
N SER A 134 -10.97 19.74 -16.57
CA SER A 134 -12.11 19.10 -17.25
C SER A 134 -11.69 18.38 -18.53
N ALA A 135 -10.77 18.95 -19.31
CA ALA A 135 -10.27 18.29 -20.51
C ALA A 135 -9.52 16.99 -20.18
N ARG A 136 -8.67 16.99 -19.15
CA ARG A 136 -7.97 15.77 -18.69
C ARG A 136 -8.93 14.73 -18.14
N LEU A 137 -9.92 15.13 -17.35
CA LEU A 137 -10.95 14.23 -16.81
C LEU A 137 -11.79 13.61 -17.92
N SER A 138 -12.27 14.41 -18.89
CA SER A 138 -13.02 13.91 -20.04
C SER A 138 -12.20 12.93 -20.87
N TRP A 139 -10.93 13.24 -21.13
CA TRP A 139 -10.02 12.32 -21.78
C TRP A 139 -9.84 11.02 -20.98
N ALA A 140 -9.65 11.11 -19.67
CA ALA A 140 -9.50 9.92 -18.81
C ALA A 140 -10.76 9.05 -18.80
N ARG A 141 -11.96 9.66 -18.74
CA ARG A 141 -13.25 8.95 -18.83
C ARG A 141 -13.41 8.23 -20.16
N GLU A 142 -13.06 8.88 -21.27
CA GLU A 142 -13.18 8.30 -22.61
C GLU A 142 -12.16 7.17 -22.87
N VAL A 143 -10.92 7.33 -22.39
CA VAL A 143 -9.88 6.29 -22.53
C VAL A 143 -10.18 5.06 -21.67
N SER A 144 -10.67 5.25 -20.45
CA SER A 144 -10.84 4.16 -19.47
C SER A 144 -12.25 3.57 -19.40
N GLY A 145 -13.28 4.29 -19.88
CA GLY A 145 -14.68 3.96 -19.64
C GLY A 145 -15.16 4.17 -18.20
N ALA A 146 -14.31 4.70 -17.31
CA ALA A 146 -14.65 4.95 -15.91
C ALA A 146 -15.39 6.28 -15.72
N ARG A 147 -16.25 6.37 -14.69
CA ARG A 147 -17.03 7.59 -14.40
C ARG A 147 -16.23 8.70 -13.69
N LEU A 148 -15.31 8.33 -12.80
CA LEU A 148 -14.41 9.23 -12.04
C LEU A 148 -15.12 10.30 -11.17
N GLU A 149 -16.35 10.07 -10.72
CA GLU A 149 -17.20 11.06 -10.01
C GLU A 149 -16.66 11.56 -8.66
N ASN A 150 -15.79 10.81 -8.00
CA ASN A 150 -15.29 11.17 -6.67
C ASN A 150 -13.92 11.83 -6.69
N ILE A 151 -13.13 11.66 -7.76
CA ILE A 151 -11.78 12.23 -7.87
C ILE A 151 -11.85 13.75 -7.92
N GLU A 152 -12.83 14.30 -8.65
CA GLU A 152 -13.02 15.74 -8.82
C GLU A 152 -13.58 16.44 -7.57
N LYS A 153 -14.08 15.69 -6.58
CA LYS A 153 -14.65 16.23 -5.34
C LYS A 153 -13.55 16.47 -4.31
N THR A 154 -13.04 17.69 -4.30
CA THR A 154 -11.90 18.09 -3.47
C THR A 154 -12.03 19.53 -3.00
N ILE A 155 -11.47 19.82 -1.82
CA ILE A 155 -11.37 21.18 -1.27
C ILE A 155 -10.12 21.93 -1.77
N LEU A 156 -9.23 21.23 -2.48
CA LEU A 156 -7.98 21.80 -2.97
C LEU A 156 -8.23 22.80 -4.10
N LYS A 157 -7.64 23.99 -3.96
CA LYS A 157 -7.66 25.03 -4.98
C LYS A 157 -6.61 24.74 -6.05
N PRO A 158 -6.98 24.51 -7.33
CA PRO A 158 -6.02 24.11 -8.35
C PRO A 158 -4.81 25.05 -8.50
N GLU A 159 -5.02 26.35 -8.38
CA GLU A 159 -4.00 27.39 -8.49
C GLU A 159 -2.91 27.30 -7.42
N THR A 160 -3.21 26.71 -6.25
CA THR A 160 -2.24 26.53 -5.16
C THR A 160 -1.45 25.24 -5.28
N LEU A 161 -1.71 24.41 -6.29
CA LEU A 161 -1.05 23.10 -6.47
C LEU A 161 0.17 23.17 -7.39
N ALA A 162 0.51 24.37 -7.88
CA ALA A 162 1.74 24.60 -8.61
C ALA A 162 2.94 24.30 -7.70
N GLY A 163 3.74 23.29 -8.07
CA GLY A 163 4.86 22.78 -7.26
C GLY A 163 4.53 21.58 -6.38
N ASN A 164 3.25 21.15 -6.31
CA ASN A 164 2.85 19.91 -5.65
C ASN A 164 2.56 18.78 -6.64
N ILE A 165 1.94 19.10 -7.78
CA ILE A 165 1.56 18.08 -8.77
C ILE A 165 1.36 18.68 -10.18
N GLU A 166 1.62 17.88 -11.21
CA GLU A 166 1.33 18.19 -12.61
C GLU A 166 0.12 17.40 -13.12
N ASN A 167 -0.50 17.86 -14.21
CA ASN A 167 -1.63 17.18 -14.84
C ASN A 167 -2.79 16.87 -13.87
N TYR A 168 -3.05 17.80 -12.94
CA TYR A 168 -4.07 17.66 -11.92
C TYR A 168 -5.45 17.30 -12.48
N ILE A 169 -6.10 16.32 -11.85
CA ILE A 169 -7.46 15.87 -12.15
C ILE A 169 -8.36 15.79 -10.90
N GLY A 170 -7.81 16.04 -9.71
CA GLY A 170 -8.50 15.86 -8.43
C GLY A 170 -7.62 15.22 -7.37
N ALA A 171 -8.23 14.68 -6.31
CA ALA A 171 -7.51 14.19 -5.14
C ALA A 171 -8.05 12.84 -4.63
N VAL A 172 -7.20 12.13 -3.88
CA VAL A 172 -7.60 10.96 -3.08
C VAL A 172 -7.97 11.41 -1.66
N GLN A 173 -9.00 10.78 -1.08
CA GLN A 173 -9.38 10.99 0.31
C GLN A 173 -8.91 9.78 1.13
N ILE A 174 -8.07 10.02 2.13
CA ILE A 174 -7.56 9.00 3.05
C ILE A 174 -8.16 9.29 4.42
N PRO A 175 -8.83 8.32 5.09
CA PRO A 175 -9.39 8.53 6.42
C PRO A 175 -8.31 8.93 7.42
N ILE A 176 -8.60 9.92 8.26
CA ILE A 176 -7.73 10.36 9.35
C ILE A 176 -8.40 9.96 10.67
N GLY A 177 -7.71 9.15 11.47
CA GLY A 177 -8.10 8.86 12.84
C GLY A 177 -7.21 9.61 13.83
N LEU A 178 -7.69 9.77 15.06
CA LEU A 178 -6.98 10.43 16.15
C LEU A 178 -6.48 9.37 17.14
N ALA A 179 -5.16 9.24 17.27
CA ALA A 179 -4.55 8.40 18.29
C ALA A 179 -4.05 9.22 19.49
N GLY A 180 -3.95 8.59 20.66
CA GLY A 180 -3.46 9.22 21.89
C GLY A 180 -4.57 9.78 22.80
N PRO A 181 -4.32 10.87 23.56
CA PRO A 181 -3.09 11.67 23.52
C PRO A 181 -1.86 10.88 24.00
N LEU A 182 -0.68 11.25 23.51
CA LEU A 182 0.60 10.68 23.95
C LEU A 182 1.40 11.75 24.67
N HIS A 183 1.81 11.50 25.92
CA HIS A 183 2.68 12.40 26.69
C HIS A 183 4.12 12.25 26.20
N VAL A 184 4.60 13.24 25.46
CA VAL A 184 5.96 13.28 24.90
C VAL A 184 6.80 14.22 25.73
N ARG A 185 7.91 13.71 26.26
CA ARG A 185 8.85 14.38 27.17
C ARG A 185 10.21 14.51 26.51
N GLY A 186 10.28 15.41 25.55
CA GLY A 186 11.47 15.75 24.81
C GLY A 186 12.11 17.07 25.22
N THR A 187 13.08 17.51 24.44
CA THR A 187 13.72 18.83 24.64
C THR A 187 12.88 19.96 24.07
N TYR A 188 12.10 19.66 23.04
CA TYR A 188 11.30 20.63 22.29
C TYR A 188 9.80 20.51 22.60
N ILE A 189 9.44 19.60 23.51
CA ILE A 189 8.08 19.37 23.99
C ILE A 189 8.08 18.64 25.33
N ASP A 190 7.20 19.05 26.25
CA ASP A 190 6.80 18.25 27.42
C ASP A 190 5.28 18.40 27.56
N ASP A 191 4.51 17.62 26.78
CA ASP A 191 3.06 17.80 26.67
C ASP A 191 2.33 16.55 26.14
N TYR A 192 1.01 16.51 26.32
CA TYR A 192 0.09 15.53 25.76
C TYR A 192 -0.28 15.90 24.33
N VAL A 193 0.11 15.06 23.37
CA VAL A 193 -0.08 15.34 21.93
C VAL A 193 -1.14 14.42 21.32
N PRO A 194 -2.16 14.97 20.65
CA PRO A 194 -3.03 14.19 19.77
C PRO A 194 -2.31 13.84 18.45
N LEU A 195 -2.44 12.59 18.01
CA LEU A 195 -1.72 12.07 16.84
C LEU A 195 -2.70 11.85 15.66
N PRO A 196 -2.70 12.71 14.63
CA PRO A 196 -3.46 12.45 13.40
C PRO A 196 -2.78 11.34 12.58
N ILE A 197 -3.52 10.27 12.30
CA ILE A 197 -3.03 9.10 11.55
C ILE A 197 -3.92 8.91 10.33
N ALA A 198 -3.40 9.22 9.14
CA ALA A 198 -4.08 8.99 7.87
C ALA A 198 -3.84 7.55 7.38
N THR A 199 -4.85 6.68 7.45
CA THR A 199 -4.68 5.25 7.12
C THR A 199 -5.96 4.60 6.60
N THR A 200 -5.78 3.53 5.84
CA THR A 200 -6.85 2.58 5.47
C THR A 200 -6.72 1.23 6.20
N GLU A 201 -5.66 1.08 7.01
CA GLU A 201 -5.42 -0.10 7.83
C GLU A 201 -6.26 -0.03 9.11
N GLY A 202 -7.16 -0.99 9.29
CA GLY A 202 -7.94 -1.12 10.52
C GLY A 202 -7.04 -1.49 11.71
N ALA A 203 -7.48 -1.17 12.93
CA ALA A 203 -6.74 -1.36 14.19
C ALA A 203 -5.52 -0.46 14.43
N LEU A 204 -4.93 0.16 13.41
CA LEU A 204 -3.70 0.94 13.58
C LEU A 204 -3.86 2.06 14.62
N VAL A 205 -4.88 2.91 14.47
CA VAL A 205 -5.14 4.04 15.39
C VAL A 205 -5.42 3.54 16.82
N SER A 206 -6.24 2.49 16.97
CA SER A 206 -6.51 1.87 18.28
C SER A 206 -5.24 1.34 18.94
N SER A 207 -4.37 0.68 18.18
CA SER A 207 -3.11 0.14 18.69
C SER A 207 -2.16 1.24 19.16
N ILE A 208 -2.03 2.35 18.42
CA ILE A 208 -1.25 3.52 18.85
C ILE A 208 -1.82 4.09 20.15
N THR A 209 -3.16 4.23 20.25
CA THR A 209 -3.82 4.73 21.47
C THR A 209 -3.59 3.81 22.67
N ARG A 210 -3.66 2.48 22.49
CA ARG A 210 -3.37 1.51 23.55
C ARG A 210 -1.93 1.61 24.04
N GLY A 211 -0.97 1.73 23.12
CA GLY A 211 0.43 1.95 23.43
C GLY A 211 0.65 3.28 24.18
N ALA A 212 0.03 4.35 23.69
CA ALA A 212 0.10 5.67 24.31
C ALA A 212 -0.46 5.66 25.74
N LEU A 213 -1.58 4.96 25.97
CA LEU A 213 -2.14 4.78 27.32
C LEU A 213 -1.14 4.10 28.26
N ALA A 214 -0.48 3.03 27.81
CA ALA A 214 0.53 2.34 28.62
C ALA A 214 1.71 3.25 28.96
N CYS A 215 2.24 3.99 27.98
CA CYS A 215 3.32 4.95 28.19
C CYS A 215 2.91 6.10 29.12
N ASN A 216 1.72 6.67 28.94
CA ASN A 216 1.23 7.79 29.76
C ASN A 216 1.08 7.37 31.23
N LEU A 217 0.52 6.18 31.49
CA LEU A 217 0.40 5.64 32.85
C LEU A 217 1.77 5.36 33.50
N ALA A 218 2.82 5.24 32.69
CA ALA A 218 4.20 5.05 33.13
C ALA A 218 5.00 6.37 33.20
N GLY A 219 4.35 7.53 33.01
CA GLY A 219 5.00 8.85 33.13
C GLY A 219 5.47 9.48 31.82
N GLY A 220 5.01 8.96 30.67
CA GLY A 220 5.27 9.51 29.34
C GLY A 220 6.51 8.92 28.66
N VAL A 221 6.76 9.37 27.43
CA VAL A 221 7.89 8.91 26.61
C VAL A 221 8.98 9.97 26.57
N HIS A 222 10.18 9.62 27.01
CA HIS A 222 11.34 10.50 26.95
C HIS A 222 11.95 10.50 25.56
N CYS A 223 12.15 11.68 24.96
CA CYS A 223 12.67 11.81 23.60
C CYS A 223 13.88 12.73 23.53
N ARG A 224 14.74 12.51 22.54
CA ARG A 224 15.87 13.40 22.24
C ARG A 224 16.23 13.35 20.77
N VAL A 225 16.32 14.51 20.14
CA VAL A 225 16.98 14.65 18.84
C VAL A 225 18.50 14.58 19.04
N ILE A 226 19.15 13.71 18.27
CA ILE A 226 20.59 13.46 18.32
C ILE A 226 21.32 14.30 17.27
N ARG A 227 20.77 14.38 16.05
CA ARG A 227 21.42 15.05 14.92
C ARG A 227 20.42 15.43 13.84
N GLN A 228 20.75 16.45 13.05
CA GLN A 228 20.06 16.80 11.82
C GLN A 228 21.05 17.00 10.68
N GLN A 229 20.86 16.29 9.58
CA GLN A 229 21.66 16.43 8.37
C GLN A 229 20.94 15.84 7.15
N MET A 230 20.89 16.58 6.04
CA MET A 230 20.43 16.07 4.74
C MET A 230 21.61 15.86 3.80
N VAL A 231 21.52 14.88 2.91
CA VAL A 231 22.63 14.47 2.04
C VAL A 231 22.28 14.66 0.57
N ARG A 232 23.21 15.24 -0.20
CA ARG A 232 23.21 15.22 -1.67
C ARG A 232 24.56 14.70 -2.17
N ALA A 233 24.57 13.86 -3.22
CA ALA A 233 25.79 13.19 -3.65
C ALA A 233 26.01 13.22 -5.17
N PRO A 234 26.63 14.29 -5.71
CA PRO A 234 27.11 14.34 -7.09
C PRO A 234 28.25 13.35 -7.35
N VAL A 235 28.49 13.10 -8.64
CA VAL A 235 29.68 12.39 -9.12
C VAL A 235 30.34 13.17 -10.26
N PHE A 236 31.66 13.26 -10.21
CA PHE A 236 32.52 13.89 -11.21
C PHE A 236 33.25 12.80 -12.00
N PHE A 237 33.34 12.95 -13.31
CA PHE A 237 34.04 12.05 -14.21
C PHE A 237 35.35 12.68 -14.68
N CYS A 238 36.44 11.93 -14.55
CA CYS A 238 37.78 12.32 -14.98
C CYS A 238 38.27 11.39 -16.10
N GLU A 239 39.33 11.79 -16.80
CA GLU A 239 39.99 10.98 -17.83
C GLU A 239 40.60 9.69 -17.27
N SER A 240 41.12 9.74 -16.05
CA SER A 240 41.83 8.65 -15.43
C SER A 240 41.53 8.55 -13.93
N MET A 241 41.88 7.41 -13.34
CA MET A 241 41.81 7.23 -11.89
C MET A 241 42.71 8.21 -11.13
N MET A 242 43.91 8.51 -11.66
CA MET A 242 44.78 9.54 -11.08
C MET A 242 44.13 10.92 -11.11
N GLY A 243 43.37 11.24 -12.17
CA GLY A 243 42.59 12.48 -12.26
C GLY A 243 41.55 12.60 -11.14
N ALA A 244 40.84 11.52 -10.83
CA ALA A 244 39.87 11.49 -9.73
C ALA A 244 40.53 11.63 -8.34
N VAL A 245 41.70 11.01 -8.13
CA VAL A 245 42.50 11.20 -6.90
C VAL A 245 43.00 12.64 -6.78
N ASN A 246 43.48 13.24 -7.87
CA ASN A 246 43.90 14.64 -7.88
C ASN A 246 42.73 15.57 -7.56
N LEU A 247 41.54 15.27 -8.09
CA LEU A 247 40.32 16.02 -7.76
C LEU A 247 39.95 15.88 -6.29
N GLU A 248 40.07 14.69 -5.69
CA GLU A 248 39.84 14.50 -4.24
C GLU A 248 40.72 15.44 -3.41
N GLN A 249 42.02 15.48 -3.70
CA GLN A 249 42.96 16.36 -3.00
C GLN A 249 42.61 17.83 -3.20
N TRP A 250 42.20 18.20 -4.42
CA TRP A 250 41.73 19.55 -4.73
C TRP A 250 40.48 19.91 -3.90
N ILE A 251 39.51 19.01 -3.78
CA ILE A 251 38.30 19.21 -2.96
C ILE A 251 38.68 19.49 -1.49
N TYR A 252 39.64 18.74 -0.93
CA TYR A 252 40.09 18.97 0.46
C TYR A 252 40.77 20.33 0.65
N GLN A 253 41.49 20.82 -0.35
CA GLN A 253 42.18 22.12 -0.31
C GLN A 253 41.21 23.31 -0.41
N HIS A 254 40.05 23.12 -1.05
CA HIS A 254 39.08 24.19 -1.33
C HIS A 254 37.75 24.02 -0.57
N LEU A 255 37.75 23.33 0.58
CA LEU A 255 36.52 23.07 1.34
C LEU A 255 35.80 24.34 1.78
N GLU A 256 36.52 25.41 2.13
CA GLU A 256 35.92 26.67 2.58
C GLU A 256 35.23 27.41 1.43
N GLU A 257 35.87 27.47 0.26
CA GLU A 257 35.28 28.07 -0.93
C GLU A 257 34.06 27.28 -1.41
N ILE A 258 34.14 25.94 -1.42
CA ILE A 258 33.00 25.06 -1.70
C ILE A 258 31.86 25.35 -0.72
N ARG A 259 32.18 25.49 0.57
CA ARG A 259 31.21 25.82 1.62
C ARG A 259 30.57 27.19 1.41
N GLU A 260 31.33 28.19 1.00
CA GLU A 260 30.82 29.53 0.69
C GLU A 260 29.83 29.48 -0.49
N LYS A 261 30.22 28.82 -1.60
CA LYS A 261 29.38 28.73 -2.80
C LYS A 261 28.13 27.88 -2.58
N ALA A 262 28.22 26.80 -1.82
CA ALA A 262 27.06 26.00 -1.48
C ALA A 262 26.03 26.81 -0.66
N GLN A 263 26.50 27.64 0.28
CA GLN A 263 25.64 28.42 1.17
C GLN A 263 25.14 29.73 0.56
N SER A 264 25.66 30.17 -0.59
CA SER A 264 25.18 31.40 -1.24
C SER A 264 23.74 31.28 -1.78
N VAL A 265 23.20 30.06 -1.86
CA VAL A 265 21.87 29.78 -2.41
C VAL A 265 20.76 29.88 -1.36
N SER A 266 21.07 29.69 -0.08
CA SER A 266 20.08 29.60 0.98
C SER A 266 20.58 30.23 2.28
N SER A 267 19.75 31.06 2.90
CA SER A 267 20.00 31.61 4.24
C SER A 267 19.83 30.58 5.36
N VAL A 268 19.29 29.40 5.06
CA VAL A 268 18.98 28.34 6.04
C VAL A 268 19.94 27.15 5.93
N ALA A 269 20.31 26.76 4.71
CA ALA A 269 21.18 25.61 4.49
C ALA A 269 22.59 25.91 5.01
N ARG A 270 23.16 25.00 5.81
CA ARG A 270 24.56 25.10 6.23
C ARG A 270 25.32 23.84 5.88
N LEU A 271 26.37 23.94 5.07
CA LEU A 271 27.20 22.79 4.71
C LEU A 271 28.06 22.37 5.91
N GLN A 272 27.69 21.24 6.51
CA GLN A 272 28.35 20.68 7.70
C GLN A 272 29.62 19.93 7.32
N ARG A 273 29.56 19.12 6.24
CA ARG A 273 30.65 18.22 5.86
C ARG A 273 30.59 17.88 4.37
N VAL A 274 31.75 17.62 3.78
CA VAL A 274 31.94 17.07 2.43
C VAL A 274 32.76 15.80 2.56
N GLU A 275 32.32 14.71 1.93
CA GLU A 275 33.04 13.44 1.91
C GLU A 275 33.23 12.94 0.47
N PRO A 276 34.41 13.11 -0.11
CA PRO A 276 34.77 12.51 -1.39
C PRO A 276 35.01 10.99 -1.25
N VAL A 277 34.71 10.25 -2.31
CA VAL A 277 34.93 8.80 -2.47
C VAL A 277 35.34 8.54 -3.92
N VAL A 278 36.59 8.13 -4.13
CA VAL A 278 37.13 7.78 -5.46
C VAL A 278 36.71 6.36 -5.84
N PHE A 279 36.26 6.18 -7.09
CA PHE A 279 36.00 4.86 -7.68
C PHE A 279 36.41 4.83 -9.16
N GLY A 280 37.56 4.22 -9.46
CA GLY A 280 38.11 4.27 -10.82
C GLY A 280 38.38 5.72 -11.23
N ASN A 281 37.87 6.15 -12.38
CA ASN A 281 37.99 7.51 -12.88
C ASN A 281 36.86 8.45 -12.42
N THR A 282 36.07 8.07 -11.41
CA THR A 282 35.02 8.92 -10.85
C THR A 282 35.31 9.34 -9.42
N LEU A 283 34.83 10.53 -9.07
CA LEU A 283 34.80 11.01 -7.69
C LEU A 283 33.36 11.28 -7.27
N HIS A 284 32.85 10.47 -6.35
CA HIS A 284 31.56 10.69 -5.70
C HIS A 284 31.77 11.60 -4.49
N ILE A 285 30.93 12.62 -4.31
CA ILE A 285 31.12 13.57 -3.21
C ILE A 285 29.81 13.69 -2.43
N ARG A 286 29.80 13.30 -1.16
CA ARG A 286 28.62 13.48 -0.28
C ARG A 286 28.69 14.84 0.42
N PHE A 287 27.71 15.69 0.15
CA PHE A 287 27.50 16.96 0.84
C PHE A 287 26.45 16.77 1.93
N TYR A 288 26.83 17.09 3.18
CA TYR A 288 25.96 17.01 4.34
C TYR A 288 25.55 18.40 4.79
N TYR A 289 24.25 18.66 4.86
CA TYR A 289 23.70 19.98 5.18
C TYR A 289 22.79 19.94 6.40
N TYR A 290 22.91 20.95 7.26
CA TYR A 290 21.79 21.35 8.12
C TYR A 290 20.73 22.06 7.26
N THR A 291 19.44 21.77 7.48
CA THR A 291 18.37 22.28 6.60
C THR A 291 17.25 23.06 7.30
N GLY A 292 17.48 23.47 8.55
CA GLY A 292 16.44 24.13 9.34
C GLY A 292 15.23 23.23 9.52
N ASP A 293 14.04 23.77 9.26
CA ASP A 293 12.76 23.07 9.40
C ASP A 293 12.25 22.41 8.12
N ALA A 294 12.94 22.58 7.00
CA ALA A 294 12.59 21.89 5.75
C ALA A 294 13.19 20.48 5.73
N SER A 295 12.53 19.54 5.05
CA SER A 295 13.14 18.22 4.76
C SER A 295 14.44 18.38 3.96
N GLY A 296 14.53 19.42 3.14
CA GLY A 296 15.78 19.93 2.58
C GLY A 296 16.24 19.28 1.29
N GLN A 297 15.52 18.30 0.73
CA GLN A 297 15.93 17.62 -0.52
C GLN A 297 16.15 18.58 -1.69
N ASN A 298 15.20 19.48 -1.96
CA ASN A 298 15.31 20.45 -3.07
C ASN A 298 16.37 21.52 -2.79
N MET A 299 16.41 22.00 -1.54
CA MET A 299 17.36 23.03 -1.12
C MET A 299 18.80 22.54 -1.23
N THR A 300 19.08 21.33 -0.74
CA THR A 300 20.42 20.73 -0.83
C THR A 300 20.83 20.44 -2.27
N SER A 301 19.89 20.03 -3.14
CA SER A 301 20.17 19.92 -4.58
C SER A 301 20.59 21.26 -5.19
N ALA A 302 19.89 22.35 -4.87
CA ALA A 302 20.22 23.67 -5.38
C ALA A 302 21.57 24.19 -4.86
N CYS A 303 21.83 24.02 -3.55
CA CYS A 303 23.11 24.38 -2.92
C CYS A 303 24.26 23.61 -3.55
N THR A 304 24.13 22.27 -3.68
CA THR A 304 25.16 21.44 -4.29
C THR A 304 25.32 21.72 -5.78
N PHE A 305 24.26 22.03 -6.51
CA PHE A 305 24.36 22.39 -7.94
C PHE A 305 25.23 23.63 -8.15
N VAL A 306 25.03 24.68 -7.36
CA VAL A 306 25.86 25.89 -7.45
C VAL A 306 27.30 25.61 -7.05
N ALA A 307 27.53 24.83 -5.99
CA ALA A 307 28.87 24.39 -5.62
C ALA A 307 29.54 23.57 -6.74
N CYS A 308 28.82 22.65 -7.38
CA CYS A 308 29.34 21.82 -8.47
C CYS A 308 29.68 22.62 -9.72
N ASN A 309 28.84 23.59 -10.11
CA ASN A 309 29.16 24.47 -11.23
C ASN A 309 30.43 25.30 -10.95
N TRP A 310 30.57 25.80 -9.72
CA TRP A 310 31.79 26.50 -9.33
C TRP A 310 33.01 25.58 -9.36
N ILE A 311 32.91 24.35 -8.83
CA ILE A 311 33.98 23.34 -8.92
C ILE A 311 34.36 23.09 -10.38
N GLU A 312 33.38 22.84 -11.25
CA GLU A 312 33.59 22.65 -12.69
C GLU A 312 34.34 23.84 -13.31
N GLU A 313 33.93 25.07 -13.03
CA GLU A 313 34.60 26.27 -13.53
C GLU A 313 36.06 26.35 -13.09
N GLN A 314 36.38 25.90 -11.87
CA GLN A 314 37.75 25.89 -11.37
C GLN A 314 38.59 24.78 -12.01
N ILE A 315 38.04 23.59 -12.25
CA ILE A 315 38.83 22.40 -12.61
C ILE A 315 38.80 22.04 -14.10
N LYS A 316 37.90 22.62 -14.91
CA LYS A 316 37.70 22.22 -16.32
C LYS A 316 38.97 22.27 -17.18
N ASP A 317 39.88 23.19 -16.86
CA ASP A 317 41.13 23.40 -17.58
C ASP A 317 42.35 22.85 -16.83
N TYR A 318 42.17 22.11 -15.72
CA TYR A 318 43.25 21.48 -14.94
C TYR A 318 43.68 20.15 -15.58
N PRO A 319 44.84 20.07 -16.27
CA PRO A 319 45.20 18.88 -17.04
C PRO A 319 45.46 17.66 -16.15
N SER A 320 45.94 17.87 -14.93
CA SER A 320 46.20 16.79 -13.95
C SER A 320 44.92 16.14 -13.43
N ILE A 321 43.77 16.84 -13.47
CA ILE A 321 42.47 16.31 -13.11
C ILE A 321 41.81 15.67 -14.34
N GLY A 322 41.91 16.31 -15.51
CA GLY A 322 41.30 15.79 -16.73
C GLY A 322 39.78 15.67 -16.61
N PHE A 323 39.12 16.69 -16.07
CA PHE A 323 37.67 16.71 -15.87
C PHE A 323 36.91 16.52 -17.20
N LYS A 324 35.80 15.77 -17.16
CA LYS A 324 34.92 15.55 -18.32
C LYS A 324 33.55 16.17 -18.15
N TRP A 325 32.84 15.78 -17.10
CA TRP A 325 31.50 16.26 -16.76
C TRP A 325 31.13 15.76 -15.35
N TYR A 326 30.04 16.28 -14.79
CA TYR A 326 29.48 15.80 -13.53
C TYR A 326 27.98 15.55 -13.66
N THR A 327 27.42 14.77 -12.74
CA THR A 327 25.97 14.70 -12.53
C THR A 327 25.64 14.92 -11.05
N ILE A 328 24.48 15.50 -10.78
CA ILE A 328 24.09 15.96 -9.44
C ILE A 328 23.77 14.83 -8.47
N GLU A 329 23.49 13.62 -8.98
CA GLU A 329 23.12 12.46 -8.19
C GLU A 329 23.58 11.16 -8.86
N ALA A 330 24.23 10.30 -8.06
CA ALA A 330 24.65 8.95 -8.46
C ALA A 330 24.32 7.89 -7.39
N ASN A 331 23.15 8.03 -6.76
CA ASN A 331 22.57 7.19 -5.71
C ASN A 331 23.27 7.19 -4.35
N MET A 332 24.43 7.85 -4.18
CA MET A 332 25.15 7.86 -2.91
C MET A 332 24.52 8.78 -1.84
N SER A 333 23.50 9.57 -2.19
CA SER A 333 22.65 10.24 -1.18
C SER A 333 21.70 9.26 -0.48
N GLY A 334 21.43 8.11 -1.11
CA GLY A 334 20.43 7.15 -0.66
C GLY A 334 19.00 7.69 -0.66
N ASP A 335 18.74 8.81 -1.35
CA ASP A 335 17.43 9.49 -1.34
C ASP A 335 16.32 8.60 -1.87
N LYS A 336 15.36 8.25 -1.01
CA LYS A 336 14.27 7.32 -1.30
C LYS A 336 14.78 5.90 -1.57
N LYS A 337 15.86 5.47 -0.91
CA LYS A 337 16.33 4.08 -0.89
C LYS A 337 16.69 3.66 0.53
N ALA A 338 16.23 2.49 0.95
CA ALA A 338 16.68 1.87 2.18
C ALA A 338 18.13 1.43 2.04
N ASN A 339 19.02 1.88 2.94
CA ASN A 339 20.45 1.57 2.88
C ASN A 339 21.15 1.77 4.23
N TYR A 340 22.26 1.05 4.45
CA TYR A 340 23.05 1.12 5.67
C TYR A 340 23.77 2.45 5.86
N GLN A 341 24.14 3.15 4.78
CA GLN A 341 24.82 4.45 4.90
C GLN A 341 23.93 5.45 5.64
N ASN A 342 22.67 5.57 5.26
CA ASN A 342 21.73 6.49 5.92
C ASN A 342 21.36 6.01 7.32
N PHE A 343 21.31 4.70 7.54
CA PHE A 343 21.06 4.12 8.86
C PHE A 343 22.20 4.40 9.86
N ILE A 344 23.46 4.24 9.42
CA ILE A 344 24.66 4.44 10.26
C ILE A 344 24.99 5.93 10.35
N ASN A 345 25.11 6.59 9.20
CA ASN A 345 25.56 7.97 9.12
C ASN A 345 24.44 8.98 9.28
N GLY A 346 23.17 8.58 9.36
CA GLY A 346 22.01 9.47 9.53
C GLY A 346 21.63 10.27 8.28
N ARG A 347 20.33 10.50 8.10
CA ARG A 347 19.78 11.34 7.01
C ARG A 347 18.41 11.93 7.39
N GLY A 348 18.24 13.23 7.30
CA GLY A 348 17.13 13.95 7.95
C GLY A 348 17.44 14.15 9.43
N VAL A 349 16.51 13.77 10.31
CA VAL A 349 16.63 13.87 11.76
C VAL A 349 16.93 12.50 12.35
N SER A 350 17.94 12.43 13.20
CA SER A 350 18.20 11.27 14.06
C SER A 350 17.58 11.55 15.42
N VAL A 351 16.68 10.68 15.88
CA VAL A 351 15.91 10.85 17.12
C VAL A 351 15.77 9.53 17.87
N THR A 352 15.79 9.58 19.20
CA THR A 352 15.54 8.43 20.07
C THR A 352 14.40 8.72 21.03
N ALA A 353 13.65 7.68 21.38
CA ALA A 353 12.57 7.71 22.35
C ALA A 353 12.69 6.51 23.31
N THR A 354 12.42 6.69 24.60
CA THR A 354 12.46 5.64 25.60
C THR A 354 11.34 5.75 26.62
N CYS A 355 10.84 4.62 27.11
CA CYS A 355 9.83 4.56 28.16
C CYS A 355 10.06 3.31 29.01
N PHE A 356 10.18 3.50 30.32
CA PHE A 356 10.12 2.41 31.30
C PHE A 356 8.67 2.14 31.67
N ILE A 357 8.18 0.92 31.48
CA ILE A 357 6.81 0.52 31.85
C ILE A 357 6.86 -0.53 32.96
N PRO A 358 6.35 -0.22 34.17
CA PRO A 358 6.24 -1.17 35.28
C PRO A 358 5.43 -2.42 34.94
N GLY A 359 5.79 -3.56 35.53
CA GLY A 359 5.13 -4.85 35.31
C GLY A 359 3.62 -4.82 35.53
N LYS A 360 3.15 -4.06 36.52
CA LYS A 360 1.71 -3.87 36.77
C LYS A 360 0.96 -3.30 35.56
N ILE A 361 1.56 -2.35 34.85
CA ILE A 361 0.94 -1.71 33.67
C ILE A 361 1.02 -2.67 32.47
N LEU A 362 2.15 -3.36 32.28
CA LEU A 362 2.32 -4.38 31.25
C LEU A 362 1.23 -5.46 31.36
N LYS A 363 0.98 -5.99 32.56
CA LYS A 363 -0.06 -7.02 32.78
C LYS A 363 -1.48 -6.46 32.62
N LYS A 364 -1.75 -5.26 33.13
CA LYS A 364 -3.11 -4.69 33.14
C LYS A 364 -3.55 -4.17 31.76
N ILE A 365 -2.69 -3.42 31.08
CA ILE A 365 -3.01 -2.71 29.83
C ILE A 365 -2.57 -3.53 28.62
N LEU A 366 -1.35 -4.03 28.66
CA LEU A 366 -0.75 -4.76 27.54
C LEU A 366 -1.00 -6.28 27.61
N ARG A 367 -1.48 -6.79 28.75
CA ARG A 367 -1.83 -8.19 29.00
C ARG A 367 -0.66 -9.15 28.80
N VAL A 368 0.55 -8.67 29.08
CA VAL A 368 1.78 -9.40 28.85
C VAL A 368 2.63 -9.47 30.11
N GLU A 369 3.28 -10.62 30.31
CA GLU A 369 4.30 -10.82 31.33
C GLU A 369 5.66 -10.29 30.82
N PRO A 370 6.41 -9.50 31.59
CA PRO A 370 7.68 -8.89 31.18
C PRO A 370 8.68 -9.89 30.58
N GLU A 371 8.90 -11.01 31.26
CA GLU A 371 9.87 -12.05 30.90
C GLU A 371 9.53 -12.67 29.55
N ARG A 372 8.23 -12.88 29.30
CA ARG A 372 7.74 -13.44 28.04
C ARG A 372 7.92 -12.48 26.88
N PHE A 373 7.70 -11.18 27.10
CA PHE A 373 7.95 -10.17 26.07
C PHE A 373 9.42 -10.17 25.66
N VAL A 374 10.33 -10.07 26.62
CA VAL A 374 11.78 -10.04 26.36
C VAL A 374 12.22 -11.28 25.60
N ARG A 375 11.75 -12.46 26.02
CA ARG A 375 12.11 -13.71 25.34
C ARG A 375 11.67 -13.71 23.88
N ILE A 376 10.41 -13.35 23.60
CA ILE A 376 9.88 -13.34 22.23
C ILE A 376 10.55 -12.25 21.40
N TRP A 377 10.81 -11.07 21.97
CA TRP A 377 11.51 -10.00 21.27
C TRP A 377 12.93 -10.42 20.87
N SER A 378 13.65 -11.13 21.74
CA SER A 378 14.98 -11.66 21.41
C SER A 378 14.96 -12.64 20.22
N GLU A 379 13.95 -13.51 20.12
CA GLU A 379 13.78 -14.40 18.96
C GLU A 379 13.40 -13.61 17.69
N ALA A 380 12.63 -12.53 17.85
CA ALA A 380 12.28 -11.63 16.75
C ALA A 380 13.51 -10.86 16.22
N GLU A 381 14.39 -10.37 17.09
CA GLU A 381 15.65 -9.73 16.71
C GLU A 381 16.59 -10.70 15.99
N PHE A 382 16.71 -11.95 16.47
CA PHE A 382 17.46 -13.00 15.77
C PHE A 382 16.89 -13.24 14.36
N SER A 383 15.57 -13.37 14.24
CA SER A 383 14.88 -13.57 12.97
C SER A 383 15.06 -12.38 12.02
N ALA A 384 15.00 -11.16 12.54
CA ALA A 384 15.24 -9.93 11.79
C ALA A 384 16.66 -9.91 11.20
N GLY A 385 17.66 -10.32 11.99
CA GLY A 385 19.03 -10.49 11.53
C GLY A 385 19.17 -11.54 10.42
N LEU A 386 18.54 -12.70 10.59
CA LEU A 386 18.61 -13.82 9.63
C LEU A 386 18.07 -13.44 8.23
N ILE A 387 17.04 -12.60 8.16
CA ILE A 387 16.45 -12.15 6.89
C ILE A 387 17.08 -10.85 6.36
N GLY A 388 18.07 -10.29 7.07
CA GLY A 388 18.78 -9.07 6.64
C GLY A 388 17.99 -7.77 6.82
N MET A 389 17.16 -7.65 7.86
CA MET A 389 16.54 -6.36 8.21
C MET A 389 17.62 -5.36 8.63
N HIS A 390 17.69 -4.22 7.94
CA HIS A 390 18.63 -3.13 8.26
C HIS A 390 18.17 -2.22 9.40
N GLY A 391 16.99 -2.49 9.99
CA GLY A 391 16.47 -1.88 11.21
C GLY A 391 15.46 -2.82 11.85
N SER A 392 15.76 -3.33 13.06
CA SER A 392 14.91 -4.29 13.76
C SER A 392 13.80 -3.57 14.51
N ASN A 393 12.61 -3.48 13.92
CA ASN A 393 11.39 -2.97 14.54
C ASN A 393 10.18 -3.79 14.05
N ILE A 394 9.00 -3.53 14.61
CA ILE A 394 7.78 -4.26 14.26
C ILE A 394 7.05 -3.57 13.10
N ASN A 395 6.62 -2.32 13.30
CA ASN A 395 5.81 -1.62 12.32
C ASN A 395 5.92 -0.09 12.40
N PHE A 396 7.14 0.44 12.61
CA PHE A 396 7.40 1.90 12.53
C PHE A 396 6.90 2.51 11.22
N SER A 397 6.96 1.75 10.12
CA SER A 397 6.43 2.16 8.81
C SER A 397 4.96 2.55 8.84
N ASN A 398 4.14 1.92 9.67
CA ASN A 398 2.71 2.23 9.77
C ASN A 398 2.48 3.60 10.41
N VAL A 399 3.18 3.92 11.51
CA VAL A 399 3.12 5.25 12.13
C VAL A 399 3.64 6.30 11.17
N ILE A 400 4.81 6.07 10.58
CA ILE A 400 5.46 7.05 9.72
C ILE A 400 4.60 7.32 8.49
N ALA A 401 4.10 6.28 7.80
CA ALA A 401 3.21 6.47 6.66
C ALA A 401 1.94 7.24 7.04
N GLY A 402 1.34 6.91 8.19
CA GLY A 402 0.12 7.54 8.67
C GLY A 402 0.30 9.01 9.01
N ILE A 403 1.33 9.35 9.78
CA ILE A 403 1.67 10.74 10.13
C ILE A 403 2.15 11.50 8.88
N PHE A 404 2.99 10.90 8.03
CA PHE A 404 3.52 11.57 6.84
C PHE A 404 2.41 11.97 5.87
N THR A 405 1.46 11.05 5.64
CA THR A 405 0.29 11.30 4.81
C THR A 405 -0.61 12.37 5.43
N ALA A 406 -0.82 12.32 6.75
CA ALA A 406 -1.63 13.31 7.46
C ALA A 406 -1.00 14.70 7.46
N THR A 407 0.33 14.82 7.47
CA THR A 407 1.06 16.07 7.71
C THR A 407 1.81 16.61 6.50
N GLY A 408 1.62 16.01 5.32
CA GLY A 408 2.14 16.53 4.05
C GLY A 408 3.64 16.33 3.85
N GLN A 409 4.19 15.29 4.48
CA GLN A 409 5.58 14.86 4.27
C GLN A 409 5.71 14.10 2.94
N ASP A 410 6.94 13.84 2.50
CA ASP A 410 7.18 13.03 1.30
C ASP A 410 6.99 11.54 1.65
N ILE A 411 5.86 10.96 1.21
CA ILE A 411 5.54 9.54 1.44
C ILE A 411 6.51 8.58 0.77
N ALA A 412 7.28 9.03 -0.23
CA ALA A 412 8.35 8.21 -0.81
C ALA A 412 9.59 8.13 0.09
N CYS A 413 9.59 8.81 1.23
CA CYS A 413 10.64 8.72 2.26
C CYS A 413 10.23 7.81 3.43
N VAL A 414 9.05 7.16 3.38
CA VAL A 414 8.57 6.29 4.47
C VAL A 414 9.55 5.16 4.76
N HIS A 415 10.01 4.43 3.74
CA HIS A 415 10.86 3.25 3.93
C HIS A 415 12.25 3.58 4.46
N GLU A 416 12.82 4.73 4.12
CA GLU A 416 14.09 5.20 4.69
C GLU A 416 13.91 5.80 6.09
N SER A 417 12.77 6.46 6.34
CA SER A 417 12.45 7.01 7.66
C SER A 417 12.08 5.94 8.68
N SER A 418 11.53 4.81 8.22
CA SER A 418 11.16 3.66 9.06
C SER A 418 12.31 2.71 9.38
N GLY A 419 13.50 2.91 8.79
CA GLY A 419 14.70 2.15 9.09
C GLY A 419 15.21 2.49 10.50
N GLY A 420 14.56 1.96 11.54
CA GLY A 420 14.88 2.22 12.94
C GLY A 420 15.02 0.93 13.76
N ILE A 421 15.45 1.09 15.01
CA ILE A 421 15.62 0.00 15.97
C ILE A 421 14.58 0.16 17.08
N PHE A 422 13.87 -0.92 17.38
CA PHE A 422 13.11 -1.12 18.60
C PHE A 422 13.90 -2.08 19.50
N LYS A 423 14.10 -1.70 20.76
CA LYS A 423 14.86 -2.51 21.73
C LYS A 423 14.10 -2.61 23.04
N VAL A 424 14.19 -3.77 23.68
CA VAL A 424 13.54 -4.04 24.97
C VAL A 424 14.55 -4.63 25.94
N ASN A 425 14.66 -4.01 27.11
CA ASN A 425 15.45 -4.52 28.24
C ASN A 425 14.55 -4.72 29.46
N GLN A 426 14.84 -5.73 30.26
CA GLN A 426 14.21 -5.89 31.58
C GLN A 426 14.94 -5.06 32.63
N GLU A 427 14.19 -4.29 33.41
CA GLU A 427 14.70 -3.55 34.56
C GLU A 427 13.75 -3.75 35.75
N GLY A 428 14.20 -4.44 36.80
CA GLY A 428 13.35 -4.81 37.91
C GLY A 428 12.14 -5.64 37.47
N ASP A 429 10.94 -5.20 37.84
CA ASP A 429 9.66 -5.84 37.48
C ASP A 429 9.08 -5.33 36.15
N GLY A 430 9.73 -4.36 35.51
CA GLY A 430 9.26 -3.67 34.31
C GLY A 430 10.17 -3.86 33.11
N LEU A 431 9.82 -3.16 32.03
CA LEU A 431 10.58 -3.16 30.78
C LEU A 431 10.92 -1.74 30.35
N VAL A 432 12.16 -1.54 29.92
CA VAL A 432 12.59 -0.33 29.18
C VAL A 432 12.47 -0.61 27.70
N PHE A 433 11.59 0.14 27.04
CA PHE A 433 11.45 0.14 25.60
C PHE A 433 12.20 1.33 25.01
N THR A 434 12.92 1.11 23.91
CA THR A 434 13.66 2.16 23.21
C THR A 434 13.39 2.09 21.71
N ALA A 435 13.14 3.24 21.11
CA ALA A 435 13.06 3.43 19.67
C ALA A 435 14.19 4.36 19.24
N GLN A 436 14.85 4.02 18.13
CA GLN A 436 15.84 4.87 17.49
C GLN A 436 15.52 4.98 16.01
N LEU A 437 15.32 6.20 15.53
CA LEU A 437 15.13 6.52 14.12
C LEU A 437 16.34 7.34 13.66
N PRO A 438 17.34 6.72 13.00
CA PRO A 438 18.54 7.42 12.56
C PRO A 438 18.32 8.32 11.34
N SER A 439 17.27 8.06 10.55
CA SER A 439 17.09 8.64 9.22
C SER A 439 15.67 9.20 8.96
N LEU A 440 15.07 9.90 9.92
CA LEU A 440 13.73 10.48 9.77
C LEU A 440 13.75 11.71 8.84
N VAL A 441 13.29 11.54 7.60
CA VAL A 441 13.24 12.61 6.59
C VAL A 441 11.90 13.33 6.66
N ALA A 442 11.86 14.44 7.38
CA ALA A 442 10.65 15.22 7.60
C ALA A 442 10.92 16.74 7.56
N GLY A 443 9.86 17.52 7.37
CA GLY A 443 9.86 18.97 7.42
C GLY A 443 8.55 19.54 7.97
N THR A 444 8.61 20.70 8.60
CA THR A 444 7.44 21.45 9.08
C THR A 444 7.15 22.70 8.24
N VAL A 445 7.98 22.91 7.21
CA VAL A 445 7.81 23.91 6.15
C VAL A 445 8.11 23.29 4.78
N GLY A 446 7.47 23.82 3.72
CA GLY A 446 7.69 23.40 2.33
C GLY A 446 6.98 22.10 1.94
N GLY A 447 7.05 21.74 0.65
CA GLY A 447 6.42 20.53 0.13
C GLY A 447 4.90 20.52 0.29
N GLY A 448 4.35 19.42 0.84
CA GLY A 448 2.91 19.26 1.07
C GLY A 448 2.41 19.86 2.39
N THR A 449 3.30 20.39 3.26
CA THR A 449 2.96 20.84 4.62
C THR A 449 1.98 22.02 4.65
N SER A 450 1.88 22.79 3.56
CA SER A 450 0.96 23.93 3.43
C SER A 450 -0.38 23.59 2.81
N LEU A 451 -0.61 22.34 2.39
CA LEU A 451 -1.93 21.92 1.93
C LEU A 451 -2.94 22.00 3.09
N PRO A 452 -4.22 22.35 2.85
CA PRO A 452 -5.14 22.74 3.91
C PRO A 452 -5.26 21.72 5.04
N VAL A 453 -5.55 20.46 4.72
CA VAL A 453 -5.71 19.39 5.72
C VAL A 453 -4.38 19.04 6.40
N GLN A 454 -3.29 19.04 5.63
CA GLN A 454 -1.96 18.72 6.13
C GLN A 454 -1.46 19.75 7.12
N ARG A 455 -1.75 21.04 6.84
CA ARG A 455 -1.49 22.15 7.75
C ARG A 455 -2.29 22.01 9.04
N GLU A 456 -3.60 21.75 8.95
CA GLU A 456 -4.45 21.53 10.14
C GLU A 456 -3.91 20.39 11.01
N CYS A 457 -3.45 19.29 10.41
CA CYS A 457 -2.84 18.17 11.15
C CYS A 457 -1.51 18.54 11.81
N LEU A 458 -0.67 19.36 11.16
CA LEU A 458 0.54 19.90 11.78
C LEU A 458 0.21 20.87 12.93
N GLU A 459 -0.77 21.75 12.75
CA GLU A 459 -1.25 22.69 13.78
C GLU A 459 -1.82 21.94 14.99
N LEU A 460 -2.58 20.86 14.76
CA LEU A 460 -3.10 19.96 15.80
C LEU A 460 -1.98 19.37 16.69
N MET A 461 -0.83 19.06 16.10
CA MET A 461 0.35 18.56 16.83
C MET A 461 1.23 19.69 17.42
N GLY A 462 0.92 20.95 17.12
CA GLY A 462 1.77 22.11 17.43
C GLY A 462 3.07 22.15 16.63
N CYS A 463 3.08 21.53 15.45
CA CYS A 463 4.26 21.29 14.61
C CYS A 463 4.31 22.12 13.33
N TYR A 464 3.35 23.01 13.05
CA TYR A 464 3.36 23.80 11.82
C TYR A 464 4.35 24.98 11.90
N GLY A 465 5.15 25.18 10.84
CA GLY A 465 6.01 26.35 10.67
C GLY A 465 7.45 26.16 11.14
N SER A 466 8.17 27.28 11.27
CA SER A 466 9.59 27.33 11.66
C SER A 466 9.81 27.04 13.15
N GLY A 467 10.96 26.47 13.49
CA GLY A 467 11.32 26.06 14.85
C GLY A 467 10.57 24.83 15.37
N ARG A 468 9.96 24.02 14.49
CA ARG A 468 9.06 22.93 14.87
C ARG A 468 9.50 21.54 14.43
N LEU A 469 10.51 21.41 13.57
CA LEU A 469 10.94 20.10 13.07
C LEU A 469 11.39 19.15 14.19
N PHE A 470 12.11 19.63 15.20
CA PHE A 470 12.57 18.77 16.28
C PHE A 470 11.45 18.32 17.22
N ARG A 471 10.48 19.19 17.50
CA ARG A 471 9.23 18.79 18.16
C ARG A 471 8.53 17.69 17.38
N PHE A 472 8.38 17.87 16.06
CA PHE A 472 7.76 16.86 15.19
C PHE A 472 8.50 15.52 15.25
N ALA A 473 9.84 15.53 15.19
CA ALA A 473 10.65 14.32 15.26
C ALA A 473 10.51 13.59 16.60
N GLU A 474 10.49 14.30 17.73
CA GLU A 474 10.28 13.72 19.06
C GLU A 474 8.90 13.07 19.18
N ILE A 475 7.86 13.68 18.61
CA ILE A 475 6.51 13.11 18.58
C ILE A 475 6.44 11.85 17.71
N VAL A 476 7.02 11.88 16.51
CA VAL A 476 7.05 10.70 15.61
C VAL A 476 7.76 9.52 16.27
N ALA A 477 8.92 9.76 16.91
CA ALA A 477 9.66 8.71 17.61
C ALA A 477 8.86 8.11 18.76
N ALA A 478 8.17 8.95 19.55
CA ALA A 478 7.30 8.49 20.63
C ALA A 478 6.10 7.69 20.11
N ALA A 479 5.49 8.11 19.00
CA ALA A 479 4.38 7.40 18.37
C ALA A 479 4.81 6.03 17.82
N CYS A 480 5.99 5.94 17.19
CA CYS A 480 6.61 4.68 16.77
C CYS A 480 6.83 3.74 17.96
N LEU A 481 7.40 4.25 19.06
CA LEU A 481 7.60 3.48 20.29
C LEU A 481 6.27 2.95 20.84
N ALA A 482 5.25 3.81 20.93
CA ALA A 482 3.92 3.42 21.42
C ALA A 482 3.28 2.32 20.55
N LEU A 483 3.35 2.43 19.23
CA LEU A 483 2.82 1.39 18.35
C LEU A 483 3.54 0.05 18.56
N ASP A 484 4.87 0.03 18.56
CA ASP A 484 5.62 -1.22 18.67
C ASP A 484 5.46 -1.87 20.05
N ILE A 485 5.32 -1.09 21.13
CA ILE A 485 4.95 -1.60 22.46
C ILE A 485 3.60 -2.34 22.40
N SER A 486 2.58 -1.71 21.80
CA SER A 486 1.24 -2.31 21.67
C SER A 486 1.26 -3.55 20.75
N THR A 487 1.89 -3.44 19.58
CA THR A 487 1.95 -4.52 18.59
C THR A 487 2.75 -5.71 19.11
N GLY A 488 3.92 -5.48 19.70
CA GLY A 488 4.73 -6.52 20.31
C GLY A 488 3.97 -7.25 21.41
N SER A 489 3.21 -6.52 22.23
CA SER A 489 2.35 -7.12 23.26
C SER A 489 1.27 -8.01 22.66
N ALA A 490 0.61 -7.56 21.58
CA ALA A 490 -0.41 -8.36 20.89
C ALA A 490 0.16 -9.61 20.20
N ILE A 491 1.41 -9.57 19.73
CA ILE A 491 2.11 -10.74 19.19
C ILE A 491 2.38 -11.75 20.32
N VAL A 492 2.90 -11.28 21.45
CA VAL A 492 3.21 -12.14 22.61
C VAL A 492 1.98 -12.86 23.14
N THR A 493 0.81 -12.20 23.16
CA THR A 493 -0.44 -12.78 23.65
C THR A 493 -1.20 -13.61 22.60
N ASN A 494 -0.69 -13.73 21.36
CA ASN A 494 -1.43 -14.26 20.20
C ASN A 494 -2.73 -13.50 19.87
N ASP A 495 -2.93 -12.30 20.41
CA ASP A 495 -4.08 -11.45 20.09
C ASP A 495 -3.95 -10.77 18.73
N PHE A 496 -2.75 -10.76 18.12
CA PHE A 496 -2.48 -10.10 16.84
C PHE A 496 -3.45 -10.54 15.72
N VAL A 497 -3.67 -11.85 15.58
CA VAL A 497 -4.60 -12.41 14.57
C VAL A 497 -6.03 -12.02 14.88
N SER A 498 -6.45 -12.16 16.14
CA SER A 498 -7.83 -11.85 16.52
C SER A 498 -8.12 -10.35 16.42
N ALA A 499 -7.18 -9.44 16.71
CA ALA A 499 -7.34 -8.00 16.54
C ALA A 499 -7.45 -7.60 15.05
N HIS A 500 -6.58 -8.16 14.18
CA HIS A 500 -6.65 -7.93 12.73
C HIS A 500 -7.93 -8.50 12.11
N GLU A 501 -8.39 -9.68 12.55
CA GLU A 501 -9.67 -10.23 12.10
C GLU A 501 -10.86 -9.40 12.59
N ARG A 502 -10.83 -8.92 13.83
CA ARG A 502 -11.89 -8.12 14.45
C ARG A 502 -12.01 -6.76 13.80
N LEU A 503 -10.92 -6.05 13.56
CA LEU A 503 -10.90 -4.64 13.14
C LEU A 503 -10.56 -4.45 11.66
N GLY A 504 -9.63 -5.23 11.10
CA GLY A 504 -9.05 -5.02 9.77
C GLY A 504 -9.81 -5.62 8.58
N ARG A 505 -10.62 -6.68 8.76
CA ARG A 505 -11.34 -7.30 7.63
C ARG A 505 -12.70 -6.64 7.33
N ASN A 506 -12.82 -6.04 6.14
CA ASN A 506 -14.09 -5.83 5.43
C ASN A 506 -14.48 -7.13 4.70
N ARG A 507 -14.96 -8.16 5.42
CA ARG A 507 -15.51 -9.34 4.72
C ARG A 507 -16.80 -8.96 3.95
N PRO A 508 -17.04 -9.51 2.74
CA PRO A 508 -18.34 -9.44 2.09
C PRO A 508 -19.42 -9.98 3.04
N ARG A 509 -20.62 -9.42 2.93
CA ARG A 509 -21.78 -9.77 3.76
C ARG A 509 -22.11 -11.27 3.60
N ASN A 510 -21.67 -12.15 4.52
CA ASN A 510 -22.43 -13.37 4.81
C ASN A 510 -23.65 -12.94 5.63
N ARG A 511 -24.57 -12.20 5.01
CA ARG A 511 -25.91 -11.98 5.53
C ARG A 511 -26.82 -12.67 4.52
N LEU A 512 -27.62 -13.61 5.00
CA LEU A 512 -28.71 -14.17 4.20
C LEU A 512 -29.51 -13.01 3.62
N SER A 513 -29.68 -12.99 2.31
CA SER A 513 -30.44 -11.97 1.59
C SER A 513 -31.78 -12.52 1.16
N TRP A 514 -32.75 -11.65 0.90
CA TRP A 514 -34.09 -12.08 0.49
C TRP A 514 -34.08 -12.93 -0.78
N SER A 515 -33.16 -12.68 -1.71
CA SER A 515 -33.01 -13.47 -2.95
C SER A 515 -32.46 -14.88 -2.73
N GLU A 516 -31.84 -15.14 -1.57
CA GLU A 516 -31.33 -16.47 -1.21
C GLU A 516 -32.40 -17.36 -0.57
N ILE A 517 -33.53 -16.79 -0.12
CA ILE A 517 -34.69 -17.55 0.39
C ILE A 517 -35.63 -17.85 -0.78
N ASN A 518 -35.23 -18.82 -1.60
CA ASN A 518 -35.94 -19.26 -2.80
C ASN A 518 -36.27 -20.76 -2.75
N GLU A 519 -36.74 -21.34 -3.85
CA GLU A 519 -37.13 -22.75 -3.97
C GLU A 519 -36.00 -23.70 -3.54
N ARG A 520 -34.76 -23.40 -3.93
CA ARG A 520 -33.58 -24.21 -3.59
C ARG A 520 -33.25 -24.15 -2.10
N PHE A 521 -33.56 -23.05 -1.42
CA PHE A 521 -33.39 -22.93 0.02
C PHE A 521 -34.34 -23.88 0.75
N PHE A 522 -35.64 -23.86 0.39
CA PHE A 522 -36.62 -24.74 1.01
C PHE A 522 -36.40 -26.22 0.66
N ALA A 523 -36.00 -26.52 -0.58
CA ALA A 523 -35.72 -27.89 -1.01
C ALA A 523 -34.67 -28.60 -0.14
N GLN A 524 -33.73 -27.86 0.46
CA GLN A 524 -32.72 -28.43 1.37
C GLN A 524 -33.31 -28.97 2.68
N PHE A 525 -34.38 -28.38 3.18
CA PHE A 525 -35.01 -28.77 4.45
C PHE A 525 -36.04 -29.89 4.31
N PHE A 526 -36.48 -30.17 3.07
CA PHE A 526 -37.47 -31.20 2.77
C PHE A 526 -36.88 -32.40 2.00
N LYS A 527 -35.54 -32.48 1.85
CA LYS A 527 -34.85 -33.59 1.17
C LYS A 527 -35.24 -34.95 1.74
N ASP A 528 -35.32 -35.06 3.06
CA ASP A 528 -35.62 -36.33 3.75
C ASP A 528 -37.10 -36.72 3.64
N GLN A 529 -37.97 -35.82 3.17
CA GLN A 529 -39.41 -36.06 2.99
C GLN A 529 -39.78 -36.41 1.54
N ASN A 530 -38.78 -36.54 0.64
CA ASN A 530 -38.99 -36.82 -0.79
C ASN A 530 -39.99 -35.86 -1.46
N LEU A 531 -39.94 -34.58 -1.08
CA LEU A 531 -40.77 -33.51 -1.64
C LEU A 531 -39.93 -32.63 -2.58
N GLU A 532 -40.46 -32.34 -3.75
CA GLU A 532 -39.87 -31.38 -4.67
C GLU A 532 -40.57 -30.02 -4.54
N ILE A 533 -39.82 -28.96 -4.25
CA ILE A 533 -40.35 -27.60 -4.14
C ILE A 533 -40.32 -26.93 -5.52
N LEU A 534 -41.49 -26.63 -6.07
CA LEU A 534 -41.67 -26.01 -7.38
C LEU A 534 -41.64 -24.49 -7.32
N LYS A 535 -42.19 -23.91 -6.24
CA LYS A 535 -42.29 -22.45 -6.07
C LYS A 535 -42.30 -22.06 -4.60
N ALA A 536 -41.65 -20.95 -4.25
CA ALA A 536 -41.65 -20.41 -2.90
C ALA A 536 -42.03 -18.92 -2.86
N GLU A 537 -43.21 -18.60 -2.34
CA GLU A 537 -43.71 -17.23 -2.26
C GLU A 537 -43.88 -16.76 -0.82
N LYS A 538 -43.37 -15.57 -0.50
CA LYS A 538 -43.57 -14.97 0.83
C LYS A 538 -45.03 -14.55 0.96
N ALA A 539 -45.74 -15.11 1.94
CA ALA A 539 -47.13 -14.81 2.18
C ALA A 539 -47.27 -13.57 3.09
N PRO A 540 -48.17 -12.62 2.77
CA PRO A 540 -48.42 -11.46 3.62
C PRO A 540 -49.01 -11.88 4.97
N ARG A 541 -48.66 -11.16 6.04
CA ARG A 541 -49.30 -11.35 7.34
C ARG A 541 -50.64 -10.60 7.35
N LYS A 542 -51.75 -11.27 7.65
CA LYS A 542 -52.97 -10.59 8.12
C LYS A 542 -52.64 -9.95 9.47
N THR A 543 -52.62 -8.63 9.53
CA THR A 543 -52.44 -7.85 10.75
C THR A 543 -53.69 -7.97 11.61
N CYS A 544 -53.64 -8.75 12.68
CA CYS A 544 -54.57 -8.59 13.79
C CYS A 544 -53.97 -7.57 14.77
N SER A 545 -54.77 -6.62 15.23
CA SER A 545 -54.40 -5.59 16.20
C SER A 545 -54.12 -6.20 17.57
N GLY A 546 -52.85 -6.39 17.93
CA GLY A 546 -52.44 -6.83 19.26
C GLY A 546 -51.01 -6.40 19.58
N ILE A 547 -50.64 -6.33 20.86
CA ILE A 547 -49.32 -5.85 21.32
C ILE A 547 -48.14 -6.60 20.65
N ILE A 548 -48.33 -7.88 20.33
CA ILE A 548 -47.37 -8.71 19.59
C ILE A 548 -47.19 -8.24 18.14
N SER A 549 -48.23 -7.71 17.48
CA SER A 549 -48.14 -7.18 16.12
C SER A 549 -47.38 -5.85 16.05
N SER A 550 -47.41 -5.06 17.13
CA SER A 550 -46.68 -3.80 17.26
C SER A 550 -45.17 -4.02 17.37
N ILE A 551 -44.77 -5.04 18.11
CA ILE A 551 -43.35 -5.42 18.34
C ILE A 551 -42.77 -6.18 17.13
N THR A 552 -43.62 -6.77 16.28
CA THR A 552 -43.23 -7.53 15.08
C THR A 552 -43.64 -6.88 13.76
N LYS A 553 -43.62 -5.54 13.70
CA LYS A 553 -43.82 -4.74 12.48
C LYS A 553 -42.85 -5.21 11.39
N GLU A 554 -43.25 -5.15 10.11
CA GLU A 554 -42.43 -5.59 8.96
C GLU A 554 -41.05 -4.95 9.00
N SER A 555 -40.10 -5.70 9.54
CA SER A 555 -38.70 -5.34 9.55
C SER A 555 -38.15 -5.54 8.14
N SER A 556 -37.36 -4.59 7.65
CA SER A 556 -36.55 -4.78 6.44
C SER A 556 -35.50 -5.90 6.60
N SER A 557 -35.33 -6.40 7.82
CA SER A 557 -34.46 -7.51 8.18
C SER A 557 -35.01 -8.87 7.72
N VAL A 558 -34.12 -9.69 7.18
CA VAL A 558 -34.36 -11.13 6.95
C VAL A 558 -34.52 -11.92 8.25
N TYR A 559 -34.03 -11.41 9.39
CA TYR A 559 -34.16 -12.10 10.69
C TYR A 559 -35.56 -11.90 11.27
N GLY A 560 -36.14 -12.95 11.82
CA GLY A 560 -37.51 -12.94 12.35
C GLY A 560 -38.33 -14.13 11.89
N LEU A 561 -39.66 -14.02 11.99
CA LEU A 561 -40.60 -15.07 11.64
C LEU A 561 -41.37 -14.69 10.36
N HIS A 562 -41.19 -15.45 9.29
CA HIS A 562 -41.76 -15.19 7.97
C HIS A 562 -42.73 -16.30 7.57
N ARG A 563 -43.77 -15.95 6.82
CA ARG A 563 -44.73 -16.92 6.27
C ARG A 563 -44.42 -17.13 4.81
N TYR A 564 -44.40 -18.38 4.37
CA TYR A 564 -44.25 -18.73 2.97
C TYR A 564 -45.36 -19.69 2.56
N ARG A 565 -45.80 -19.55 1.31
CA ARG A 565 -46.57 -20.54 0.58
C ARG A 565 -45.61 -21.24 -0.36
N LEU A 566 -45.49 -22.55 -0.22
CA LEU A 566 -44.68 -23.39 -1.08
C LEU A 566 -45.61 -24.21 -1.96
N GLU A 567 -45.33 -24.25 -3.25
CA GLU A 567 -45.91 -25.23 -4.15
C GLU A 567 -44.95 -26.42 -4.21
N ALA A 568 -45.43 -27.61 -3.86
CA ALA A 568 -44.61 -28.80 -3.74
C ALA A 568 -45.23 -30.00 -4.47
N ARG A 569 -44.41 -30.96 -4.87
CA ARG A 569 -44.81 -32.20 -5.55
C ARG A 569 -44.42 -33.41 -4.71
N ASN A 570 -45.36 -34.33 -4.50
CA ASN A 570 -45.13 -35.59 -3.80
C ASN A 570 -44.61 -36.69 -4.76
N GLN A 571 -44.27 -37.87 -4.23
CA GLN A 571 -43.77 -39.01 -5.01
C GLN A 571 -44.76 -39.52 -6.08
N GLU A 572 -46.06 -39.29 -5.90
CA GLU A 572 -47.10 -39.63 -6.88
C GLU A 572 -47.25 -38.59 -8.00
N GLY A 573 -46.39 -37.55 -8.00
CA GLY A 573 -46.35 -36.51 -9.03
C GLY A 573 -47.44 -35.44 -8.89
N ARG A 574 -48.25 -35.46 -7.83
CA ARG A 574 -49.35 -34.49 -7.64
C ARG A 574 -48.84 -33.21 -6.97
N PRO A 575 -49.09 -32.03 -7.55
CA PRO A 575 -48.75 -30.76 -6.91
C PRO A 575 -49.74 -30.42 -5.80
N PHE A 576 -49.25 -29.85 -4.70
CA PHE A 576 -50.05 -29.34 -3.60
C PHE A 576 -49.41 -28.11 -2.96
N ASP A 577 -50.24 -27.31 -2.28
CA ASP A 577 -49.80 -26.12 -1.55
C ASP A 577 -49.49 -26.41 -0.09
N MET A 578 -48.36 -25.92 0.39
CA MET A 578 -47.95 -25.99 1.78
C MET A 578 -47.72 -24.60 2.36
N LYS A 579 -48.27 -24.35 3.55
CA LYS A 579 -48.01 -23.12 4.31
C LYS A 579 -46.93 -23.39 5.34
N VAL A 580 -45.81 -22.69 5.25
CA VAL A 580 -44.68 -22.86 6.17
C VAL A 580 -44.38 -21.57 6.94
N PHE A 581 -43.85 -21.73 8.15
CA PHE A 581 -43.27 -20.65 8.92
C PHE A 581 -41.75 -20.80 8.95
N LEU A 582 -41.05 -19.79 8.43
CA LEU A 582 -39.60 -19.73 8.45
C LEU A 582 -39.15 -18.80 9.58
N LYS A 583 -38.48 -19.37 10.60
CA LYS A 583 -37.86 -18.59 11.68
C LYS A 583 -36.37 -18.47 11.43
N ILE A 584 -35.91 -17.26 11.13
CA ILE A 584 -34.49 -16.97 10.88
C ILE A 584 -33.94 -16.24 12.08
N LYS A 585 -33.00 -16.87 12.78
CA LYS A 585 -32.24 -16.26 13.87
C LYS A 585 -30.85 -15.89 13.36
N ALA A 586 -30.29 -14.82 13.92
CA ALA A 586 -28.87 -14.54 13.73
C ALA A 586 -28.06 -15.71 14.32
N SER A 587 -27.08 -16.20 13.58
CA SER A 587 -26.10 -17.16 14.13
C SER A 587 -25.28 -16.50 15.23
N SER A 588 -24.69 -17.31 16.13
CA SER A 588 -23.71 -16.82 17.12
C SER A 588 -22.60 -15.99 16.45
N ARG A 589 -22.10 -16.46 15.30
CA ARG A 589 -21.11 -15.73 14.47
C ARG A 589 -21.62 -14.38 13.94
N GLU A 590 -22.91 -14.22 13.68
CA GLU A 590 -23.48 -12.94 13.25
C GLU A 590 -23.70 -11.98 14.43
N LEU A 591 -24.05 -12.50 15.61
CA LEU A 591 -24.12 -11.72 16.84
C LEU A 591 -22.75 -11.23 17.26
N ASP A 592 -21.73 -12.10 17.20
CA ASP A 592 -20.32 -11.72 17.40
C ASP A 592 -19.94 -10.59 16.43
N ARG A 593 -20.29 -10.71 15.14
CA ARG A 593 -20.02 -9.66 14.15
C ARG A 593 -20.76 -8.35 14.42
N ILE A 594 -21.95 -8.39 15.02
CA ILE A 594 -22.69 -7.19 15.41
C ILE A 594 -22.01 -6.53 16.61
N GLY A 595 -21.64 -7.31 17.65
CA GLY A 595 -20.83 -6.83 18.76
C GLY A 595 -19.52 -6.21 18.27
N LEU A 596 -18.86 -6.86 17.31
CA LEU A 596 -17.65 -6.35 16.66
C LEU A 596 -17.89 -5.06 15.87
N LYS A 597 -19.04 -4.88 15.23
CA LYS A 597 -19.38 -3.61 14.56
C LYS A 597 -19.58 -2.48 15.56
N VAL A 598 -20.18 -2.76 16.72
CA VAL A 598 -20.35 -1.76 17.77
C VAL A 598 -19.00 -1.42 18.40
N ALA A 599 -18.12 -2.40 18.60
CA ALA A 599 -16.73 -2.18 19.00
C ALA A 599 -15.96 -1.31 17.96
N LYS A 600 -16.10 -1.60 16.66
CA LYS A 600 -15.52 -0.76 15.58
C LYS A 600 -16.01 0.68 15.60
N LEU A 601 -17.27 0.92 15.96
CA LEU A 601 -17.85 2.27 16.03
C LEU A 601 -17.37 3.05 17.26
N THR A 602 -16.96 2.36 18.32
CA THR A 602 -16.45 2.97 19.56
C THR A 602 -14.93 3.16 19.54
N GLY A 603 -14.23 2.54 18.58
CA GLY A 603 -12.77 2.57 18.51
C GLY A 603 -12.08 1.66 19.52
N GLU A 604 -12.85 0.89 20.30
CA GLU A 604 -12.34 -0.07 21.27
C GLU A 604 -12.24 -1.48 20.66
N ASP A 605 -11.24 -2.24 21.10
CA ASP A 605 -11.03 -3.61 20.62
C ASP A 605 -12.03 -4.62 21.23
N ARG A 606 -12.81 -4.20 22.25
CA ARG A 606 -13.95 -4.90 22.89
C ARG A 606 -14.86 -3.90 23.62
N ILE A 607 -16.15 -4.21 23.75
CA ILE A 607 -17.10 -3.52 24.63
C ILE A 607 -17.06 -4.19 26.01
N PRO A 608 -16.79 -3.48 27.12
CA PRO A 608 -16.91 -4.04 28.47
C PRO A 608 -18.32 -4.59 28.72
N GLY A 609 -18.44 -5.84 29.20
CA GLY A 609 -19.71 -6.47 29.59
C GLY A 609 -20.43 -7.31 28.52
N LEU A 610 -19.91 -7.43 27.29
CA LEU A 610 -20.52 -8.28 26.25
C LEU A 610 -19.91 -9.71 26.16
N TYR A 611 -18.79 -9.94 26.85
CA TYR A 611 -18.01 -11.18 26.84
C TYR A 611 -17.65 -11.70 28.24
N GLU A 612 -18.22 -11.10 29.28
CA GLU A 612 -18.41 -11.72 30.60
C GLU A 612 -19.77 -12.40 30.60
#